data_AF-A0A7X9HPE7-F1
#
_entry.id   AF-A0A7X9HPE7-F1
#
_cell.length_a   1.000
_cell.length_b   1.000
_cell.length_c   1.000
_cell.angle_alpha   90.00
_cell.angle_beta   90.00
_cell.angle_gamma   90.00
#
_symmetry.space_group_name_H-M   'P 1'
#
loop_
_entity.id
_entity.type
_entity.pdbx_description
1 polymer ?
#
loop_
_entity_poly.entity_id
_entity_poly.type
_entity_poly.pdbx_seq_one_letter_code
_entity_poly.pdbx_strand_id
1 'polypeptide(L)'
;MPTPGLQCHGLRRQIMGVGLTAVCLSCAAPRPASEAPANIADMLESAPHSSQEAPPPTPRPLSCARLVPRDFSDRWFHRAEIVEKQRGSGRATCTFMGGVLSRPVSLDFICSEEVVRPRFVEQVRGRFGNMAYQEVPALGRLAFVREDMQVIAWDDDAPCLVVLTGFQSRLDLLELTREFLHQLSLESLGSD
;
A
#
# COMPACT_ATOMS: atom_id res chain seq x y z
N MET A 1 0.76 31.68 5.85
CA MET A 1 1.94 32.39 5.31
C MET A 1 3.10 32.30 6.29
N PRO A 2 4.36 32.47 5.85
CA PRO A 2 5.46 31.73 6.46
C PRO A 2 6.43 32.55 7.32
N THR A 3 7.09 31.80 8.21
CA THR A 3 8.49 31.93 8.68
C THR A 3 8.94 33.09 9.57
N PRO A 4 9.96 32.85 10.44
CA PRO A 4 10.28 33.69 11.59
C PRO A 4 11.64 34.40 11.51
N GLY A 5 11.87 35.37 12.41
CA GLY A 5 13.14 36.09 12.55
C GLY A 5 13.88 35.75 13.84
N LEU A 6 14.96 34.98 13.71
CA LEU A 6 15.90 34.51 14.74
C LEU A 6 16.07 35.35 16.02
N GLN A 7 16.03 34.66 17.17
CA GLN A 7 16.89 35.00 18.32
C GLN A 7 17.79 33.80 18.64
N CYS A 8 19.10 33.97 18.45
CA CYS A 8 20.12 33.02 18.92
C CYS A 8 20.75 33.55 20.20
N HIS A 9 20.53 32.87 21.33
CA HIS A 9 21.28 33.12 22.56
C HIS A 9 21.97 31.85 23.06
N GLY A 10 23.30 31.92 23.12
CA GLY A 10 24.12 31.25 24.13
C GLY A 10 24.20 29.71 24.09
N LEU A 11 25.16 29.18 23.33
CA LEU A 11 25.86 27.97 23.78
C LEU A 11 27.35 28.24 23.94
N ARG A 12 27.78 28.36 25.20
CA ARG A 12 29.16 28.62 25.61
C ARG A 12 29.80 27.31 26.05
N ARG A 13 30.62 26.68 25.21
CA ARG A 13 31.57 25.64 25.63
C ARG A 13 32.94 25.86 25.00
N GLN A 14 33.93 26.11 25.86
CA GLN A 14 35.35 26.06 25.52
C GLN A 14 35.78 24.59 25.41
N ILE A 15 36.45 24.19 24.33
CA ILE A 15 37.51 23.19 24.35
C ILE A 15 38.62 23.69 23.41
N MET A 16 39.88 23.54 23.82
CA MET A 16 41.06 23.98 23.07
C MET A 16 41.36 23.04 21.89
N GLY A 17 41.87 23.57 20.77
CA GLY A 17 42.24 22.74 19.61
C GLY A 17 42.79 23.50 18.40
N VAL A 18 44.06 23.92 18.50
CA VAL A 18 45.04 24.24 17.43
C VAL A 18 44.55 24.20 15.96
N GLY A 19 44.61 25.32 15.22
CA GLY A 19 44.41 25.31 13.74
C GLY A 19 44.31 26.68 13.03
N LEU A 20 45.46 27.21 12.61
CA LEU A 20 45.74 28.35 11.70
C LEU A 20 44.66 28.91 10.72
N THR A 21 44.59 30.27 10.65
CA THR A 21 44.42 31.17 9.45
C THR A 21 43.15 31.05 8.55
N ALA A 22 42.61 32.10 7.89
CA ALA A 22 43.00 33.51 7.68
C ALA A 22 41.78 34.48 7.56
N VAL A 23 42.06 35.79 7.48
CA VAL A 23 41.12 36.94 7.32
C VAL A 23 40.99 37.28 5.80
N CYS A 24 39.83 37.71 5.27
CA CYS A 24 39.37 39.10 5.05
C CYS A 24 37.91 39.06 4.54
N LEU A 25 36.96 39.87 5.03
CA LEU A 25 36.75 41.30 4.78
C LEU A 25 36.66 41.70 3.29
N SER A 26 35.46 42.14 2.88
CA SER A 26 35.30 43.26 1.95
C SER A 26 33.91 43.90 2.13
N CYS A 27 33.86 45.23 2.15
CA CYS A 27 32.67 46.04 2.39
C CYS A 27 32.30 46.89 1.16
N ALA A 28 31.11 47.53 1.26
CA ALA A 28 30.65 48.72 0.55
C ALA A 28 29.74 48.54 -0.70
N ALA A 29 28.68 49.37 -0.69
CA ALA A 29 27.70 49.61 -1.75
C ALA A 29 28.13 50.87 -2.57
N PRO A 30 27.33 51.53 -3.46
CA PRO A 30 25.86 51.71 -3.48
C PRO A 30 25.15 51.63 -4.87
N ARG A 31 23.82 51.87 -4.86
CA ARG A 31 22.96 52.15 -6.04
C ARG A 31 23.18 53.59 -6.57
N PRO A 32 22.68 53.95 -7.77
CA PRO A 32 21.32 54.50 -7.88
C PRO A 32 20.52 54.02 -9.11
N ALA A 33 19.26 54.46 -9.23
CA ALA A 33 18.29 54.08 -10.26
C ALA A 33 18.24 55.06 -11.45
N SER A 34 17.57 54.66 -12.55
CA SER A 34 17.00 55.57 -13.54
C SER A 34 15.78 54.93 -14.23
N GLU A 35 14.86 55.74 -14.73
CA GLU A 35 13.50 55.38 -15.15
C GLU A 35 13.38 54.95 -16.64
N ALA A 36 12.25 54.32 -16.98
CA ALA A 36 11.83 53.97 -18.35
C ALA A 36 11.20 55.20 -19.08
N PRO A 37 10.82 55.19 -20.40
CA PRO A 37 9.79 54.28 -20.95
C PRO A 37 9.82 53.91 -22.48
N ALA A 38 8.90 52.99 -22.85
CA ALA A 38 8.12 52.88 -24.11
C ALA A 38 8.73 52.52 -25.49
N ASN A 39 8.43 51.31 -25.98
CA ASN A 39 7.57 51.00 -27.18
C ASN A 39 7.51 49.46 -27.35
N ILE A 40 6.40 48.75 -27.08
CA ILE A 40 5.20 48.47 -27.92
C ILE A 40 5.50 47.52 -29.12
N ALA A 41 4.65 46.48 -29.25
CA ALA A 41 4.77 45.25 -30.08
C ALA A 41 5.88 44.27 -29.60
N ASP A 42 5.68 42.95 -29.47
CA ASP A 42 4.53 42.06 -29.72
C ASP A 42 4.81 40.67 -29.07
N MET A 43 3.88 39.75 -28.76
CA MET A 43 2.40 39.73 -28.80
C MET A 43 1.86 38.63 -27.82
N LEU A 44 0.53 38.47 -27.73
CA LEU A 44 -0.26 37.40 -27.07
C LEU A 44 -0.28 37.27 -25.52
N GLU A 45 -1.36 37.82 -25.00
CA GLU A 45 -2.17 37.41 -23.84
C GLU A 45 -2.32 35.90 -23.53
N SER A 46 -2.70 35.65 -22.27
CA SER A 46 -3.43 34.48 -21.73
C SER A 46 -2.65 33.16 -21.60
N ALA A 47 -2.44 32.58 -20.41
CA ALA A 47 -3.38 32.41 -19.29
C ALA A 47 -2.63 32.05 -17.98
N PRO A 48 -3.25 32.14 -16.78
CA PRO A 48 -2.61 31.65 -15.55
C PRO A 48 -2.42 30.14 -15.58
N HIS A 49 -1.24 29.67 -15.17
CA HIS A 49 -1.03 28.24 -14.88
C HIS A 49 -1.86 27.81 -13.67
N SER A 50 -3.08 27.37 -13.93
CA SER A 50 -3.80 26.50 -13.01
C SER A 50 -3.03 25.19 -12.93
N SER A 51 -2.41 24.91 -11.79
CA SER A 51 -1.98 23.56 -11.43
C SER A 51 -3.22 22.68 -11.33
N GLN A 52 -3.65 22.10 -12.46
CA GLN A 52 -4.56 20.97 -12.45
C GLN A 52 -3.78 19.79 -11.89
N GLU A 53 -3.84 19.64 -10.56
CA GLU A 53 -3.53 18.40 -9.89
C GLU A 53 -4.38 17.32 -10.56
N ALA A 54 -3.72 16.35 -11.20
CA ALA A 54 -4.43 15.29 -11.91
C ALA A 54 -5.35 14.58 -10.91
N PRO A 55 -6.63 14.34 -11.24
CA PRO A 55 -7.51 13.63 -10.32
C PRO A 55 -6.85 12.29 -9.97
N PRO A 56 -6.86 11.90 -8.68
CA PRO A 56 -6.17 10.67 -8.25
C PRO A 56 -6.68 9.49 -9.09
N PRO A 57 -5.78 8.58 -9.51
CA PRO A 57 -6.13 7.49 -10.41
C PRO A 57 -7.31 6.71 -9.84
N THR A 58 -8.37 6.57 -10.62
CA THR A 58 -9.59 5.89 -10.17
C THR A 58 -9.24 4.46 -9.80
N PRO A 59 -9.43 4.01 -8.54
CA PRO A 59 -8.96 2.71 -8.10
C PRO A 59 -9.60 1.62 -8.95
N ARG A 60 -8.77 0.88 -9.70
CA ARG A 60 -9.25 -0.19 -10.58
C ARG A 60 -9.94 -1.26 -9.73
N PRO A 61 -11.10 -1.78 -10.13
CA PRO A 61 -11.78 -2.81 -9.36
C PRO A 61 -10.89 -4.06 -9.25
N LEU A 62 -10.87 -4.65 -8.06
CA LEU A 62 -10.31 -5.98 -7.84
C LEU A 62 -11.02 -7.02 -8.72
N SER A 63 -10.26 -7.93 -9.33
CA SER A 63 -10.82 -9.04 -10.09
C SER A 63 -10.04 -10.34 -9.86
N CYS A 64 -10.74 -11.47 -9.90
CA CYS A 64 -10.17 -12.79 -9.65
C CYS A 64 -9.13 -13.17 -10.69
N ALA A 65 -9.30 -12.71 -11.94
CA ALA A 65 -8.33 -12.92 -13.02
C ALA A 65 -6.97 -12.23 -12.79
N ARG A 66 -6.89 -11.25 -11.89
CA ARG A 66 -5.63 -10.61 -11.45
C ARG A 66 -5.16 -11.17 -10.11
N LEU A 67 -6.09 -11.32 -9.17
CA LEU A 67 -5.82 -11.74 -7.79
C LEU A 67 -5.45 -13.21 -7.64
N VAL A 68 -5.89 -14.07 -8.57
CA VAL A 68 -5.57 -15.50 -8.55
C VAL A 68 -4.76 -15.85 -9.80
N PRO A 69 -3.43 -16.04 -9.67
CA PRO A 69 -2.58 -16.48 -10.77
C PRO A 69 -3.09 -17.79 -11.39
N ARG A 70 -3.03 -17.91 -12.71
CA ARG A 70 -3.52 -19.11 -13.42
C ARG A 70 -2.80 -20.38 -12.96
N ASP A 71 -1.47 -20.35 -12.90
CA ASP A 71 -0.64 -21.49 -12.49
C ASP A 71 -0.96 -21.97 -11.07
N PHE A 72 -1.27 -21.05 -10.16
CA PHE A 72 -1.77 -21.38 -8.83
C PHE A 72 -3.14 -22.08 -8.91
N SER A 73 -4.10 -21.51 -9.65
CA SER A 73 -5.44 -22.09 -9.79
C SER A 73 -5.44 -23.46 -10.49
N ASP A 74 -4.60 -23.65 -11.51
CA ASP A 74 -4.49 -24.92 -12.25
C ASP A 74 -3.82 -26.03 -11.42
N ARG A 75 -2.93 -25.66 -10.49
CA ARG A 75 -2.28 -26.59 -9.55
C ARG A 75 -3.22 -27.03 -8.43
N TRP A 76 -3.88 -26.08 -7.75
CA TRP A 76 -4.66 -26.35 -6.54
C TRP A 76 -6.14 -26.64 -6.81
N PHE A 77 -6.69 -26.07 -7.88
CA PHE A 77 -8.12 -26.13 -8.23
C PHE A 77 -8.32 -26.69 -9.65
N HIS A 78 -7.51 -27.68 -10.05
CA HIS A 78 -7.47 -28.22 -11.41
C HIS A 78 -8.86 -28.47 -12.02
N ARG A 79 -9.16 -27.80 -13.14
CA ARG A 79 -10.45 -27.81 -13.87
C ARG A 79 -11.66 -27.28 -13.09
N ALA A 80 -11.47 -26.54 -12.00
CA ALA A 80 -12.55 -25.83 -11.34
C ALA A 80 -12.98 -24.61 -12.16
N GLU A 81 -14.29 -24.37 -12.23
CA GLU A 81 -14.85 -23.14 -12.75
C GLU A 81 -14.74 -22.04 -11.70
N ILE A 82 -14.41 -20.80 -12.13
CA ILE A 82 -14.27 -19.65 -11.25
C ILE A 82 -15.51 -18.77 -11.36
N VAL A 83 -16.24 -18.60 -10.26
CA VAL A 83 -17.33 -17.64 -10.11
C VAL A 83 -16.80 -16.44 -9.33
N GLU A 84 -16.73 -15.28 -9.98
CA GLU A 84 -16.33 -14.02 -9.37
C GLU A 84 -17.55 -13.24 -8.84
N LYS A 85 -17.43 -12.67 -7.64
CA LYS A 85 -18.40 -11.74 -7.06
C LYS A 85 -17.70 -10.50 -6.50
N GLN A 86 -17.79 -9.39 -7.21
CA GLN A 86 -17.32 -8.08 -6.73
C GLN A 86 -18.32 -7.48 -5.71
N ARG A 87 -17.79 -6.70 -4.75
CA ARG A 87 -18.58 -5.93 -3.78
C ARG A 87 -17.96 -4.54 -3.55
N GLY A 88 -17.91 -3.74 -4.62
CA GLY A 88 -17.21 -2.46 -4.64
C GLY A 88 -15.72 -2.62 -5.00
N SER A 89 -15.02 -1.50 -5.16
CA SER A 89 -13.65 -1.47 -5.68
C SER A 89 -12.65 -2.28 -4.83
N GLY A 90 -12.75 -2.21 -3.50
CA GLY A 90 -11.85 -2.88 -2.55
C GLY A 90 -12.26 -4.28 -2.11
N ARG A 91 -13.23 -4.95 -2.77
CA ARG A 91 -13.60 -6.33 -2.42
C ARG A 91 -14.01 -7.20 -3.60
N ALA A 92 -13.37 -8.37 -3.71
CA ALA A 92 -13.73 -9.44 -4.63
C ALA A 92 -13.80 -10.80 -3.90
N THR A 93 -14.72 -11.67 -4.30
CA THR A 93 -14.79 -13.06 -3.86
C THR A 93 -14.62 -13.97 -5.08
N CYS A 94 -13.67 -14.90 -5.01
CA CYS A 94 -13.36 -15.87 -6.06
C CYS A 94 -13.75 -17.26 -5.58
N THR A 95 -14.82 -17.83 -6.13
CA THR A 95 -15.35 -19.14 -5.75
C THR A 95 -15.06 -20.18 -6.83
N PHE A 96 -14.29 -21.21 -6.46
CA PHE A 96 -13.88 -22.32 -7.31
C PHE A 96 -14.84 -23.50 -7.12
N MET A 97 -15.39 -24.03 -8.22
CA MET A 97 -16.41 -25.08 -8.21
C MET A 97 -16.11 -26.19 -9.23
N GLY A 98 -16.42 -27.44 -8.87
CA GLY A 98 -16.22 -28.58 -9.76
C GLY A 98 -14.74 -28.95 -9.95
N GLY A 99 -14.42 -29.56 -11.10
CA GLY A 99 -13.08 -30.10 -11.35
C GLY A 99 -12.70 -31.19 -10.35
N VAL A 100 -11.56 -31.02 -9.68
CA VAL A 100 -11.11 -31.90 -8.58
C VAL A 100 -11.77 -31.58 -7.22
N LEU A 101 -12.55 -30.50 -7.11
CA LEU A 101 -13.13 -30.03 -5.86
C LEU A 101 -14.48 -30.71 -5.57
N SER A 102 -14.56 -31.40 -4.44
CA SER A 102 -15.79 -32.03 -3.95
C SER A 102 -16.72 -31.08 -3.19
N ARG A 103 -16.28 -29.85 -2.91
CA ARG A 103 -17.07 -28.73 -2.37
C ARG A 103 -16.54 -27.41 -2.95
N PRO A 104 -17.37 -26.35 -3.04
CA PRO A 104 -16.89 -25.03 -3.43
C PRO A 104 -15.82 -24.51 -2.47
N VAL A 105 -14.75 -23.96 -3.03
CA VAL A 105 -13.69 -23.27 -2.30
C VAL A 105 -13.80 -21.77 -2.59
N SER A 106 -13.68 -20.90 -1.59
CA SER A 106 -13.72 -19.44 -1.81
C SER A 106 -12.51 -18.72 -1.26
N LEU A 107 -11.95 -17.83 -2.07
CA LEU A 107 -10.95 -16.82 -1.70
C LEU A 107 -11.66 -15.45 -1.65
N ASP A 108 -11.86 -14.92 -0.45
CA ASP A 108 -12.41 -13.59 -0.19
C ASP A 108 -11.26 -12.58 -0.03
N PHE A 109 -11.21 -11.57 -0.89
CA PHE A 109 -10.22 -10.49 -0.87
C PHE A 109 -10.87 -9.19 -0.42
N ILE A 110 -10.34 -8.58 0.63
CA ILE A 110 -10.80 -7.28 1.15
C ILE A 110 -9.59 -6.36 1.29
N CYS A 111 -9.26 -5.66 0.21
CA CYS A 111 -8.16 -4.70 0.16
C CYS A 111 -8.70 -3.29 0.35
N SER A 112 -8.63 -2.82 1.59
CA SER A 112 -8.97 -1.46 1.98
C SER A 112 -8.16 -1.10 3.21
N GLU A 113 -7.52 0.07 3.19
CA GLU A 113 -6.83 0.60 4.36
C GLU A 113 -7.72 0.63 5.60
N GLU A 114 -9.04 0.79 5.46
CA GLU A 114 -9.97 0.82 6.60
C GLU A 114 -10.09 -0.53 7.29
N VAL A 115 -9.93 -1.61 6.53
CA VAL A 115 -10.08 -2.99 7.00
C VAL A 115 -8.78 -3.50 7.60
N VAL A 116 -7.61 -3.15 7.08
CA VAL A 116 -6.33 -3.70 7.59
C VAL A 116 -5.60 -2.76 8.56
N ARG A 117 -6.33 -1.82 9.18
CA ARG A 117 -5.81 -0.93 10.24
C ARG A 117 -5.32 -1.74 11.44
N PRO A 118 -4.27 -1.31 12.17
CA PRO A 118 -3.79 -2.00 13.37
C PRO A 118 -4.91 -2.33 14.39
N ARG A 119 -5.86 -1.41 14.60
CA ARG A 119 -7.02 -1.66 15.48
C ARG A 119 -7.91 -2.81 15.02
N PHE A 120 -8.10 -3.00 13.72
CA PHE A 120 -8.88 -4.12 13.20
C PHE A 120 -8.08 -5.43 13.26
N VAL A 121 -6.77 -5.39 13.00
CA VAL A 121 -5.87 -6.54 13.17
C VAL A 121 -5.94 -7.06 14.62
N GLU A 122 -5.91 -6.18 15.63
CA GLU A 122 -6.12 -6.60 17.03
C GLU A 122 -7.54 -7.11 17.32
N GLN A 123 -8.58 -6.57 16.67
CA GLN A 123 -9.95 -7.11 16.78
C GLN A 123 -10.06 -8.51 16.16
N VAL A 124 -9.39 -8.76 15.04
CA VAL A 124 -9.26 -10.09 14.40
C VAL A 124 -8.51 -11.03 15.35
N ARG A 125 -7.37 -10.62 15.91
CA ARG A 125 -6.63 -11.42 16.91
C ARG A 125 -7.50 -11.77 18.11
N GLY A 126 -8.19 -10.79 18.70
CA GLY A 126 -9.11 -11.02 19.82
C GLY A 126 -10.32 -11.89 19.46
N ARG A 127 -10.80 -11.86 18.21
CA ARG A 127 -11.91 -12.70 17.75
C ARG A 127 -11.49 -14.15 17.52
N PHE A 128 -10.41 -14.37 16.77
CA PHE A 128 -10.01 -15.72 16.34
C PHE A 128 -9.10 -16.43 17.35
N GLY A 129 -8.27 -15.70 18.11
CA GLY A 129 -7.43 -16.27 19.19
C GLY A 129 -8.21 -16.78 20.41
N ASN A 130 -9.48 -16.37 20.55
CA ASN A 130 -10.42 -16.94 21.54
C ASN A 130 -11.24 -18.12 20.99
N MET A 131 -11.04 -18.49 19.72
CA MET A 131 -11.65 -19.65 19.07
C MET A 131 -10.58 -20.74 18.87
N ALA A 132 -10.98 -21.94 18.43
CA ALA A 132 -10.07 -23.04 18.14
C ALA A 132 -9.25 -22.85 16.83
N TYR A 133 -8.72 -21.64 16.61
CA TYR A 133 -7.83 -21.32 15.50
C TYR A 133 -6.39 -21.25 16.00
N GLN A 134 -5.47 -21.77 15.19
CA GLN A 134 -4.04 -21.66 15.44
C GLN A 134 -3.49 -20.40 14.78
N GLU A 135 -2.81 -19.54 15.54
CA GLU A 135 -2.05 -18.41 14.97
C GLU A 135 -0.85 -18.95 14.18
N VAL A 136 -0.63 -18.43 12.97
CA VAL A 136 0.44 -18.83 12.07
C VAL A 136 1.49 -17.71 12.05
N PRO A 137 2.63 -17.88 12.74
CA PRO A 137 3.67 -16.85 12.76
C PRO A 137 4.33 -16.68 11.39
N ALA A 138 4.82 -15.47 11.11
CA ALA A 138 5.51 -15.09 9.88
C ALA A 138 4.70 -15.27 8.57
N LEU A 139 3.36 -15.19 8.64
CA LEU A 139 2.48 -15.20 7.48
C LEU A 139 1.62 -13.92 7.46
N GLY A 140 2.12 -12.89 6.76
CA GLY A 140 1.57 -11.53 6.85
C GLY A 140 1.76 -10.90 8.24
N ARG A 141 0.97 -9.86 8.55
CA ARG A 141 0.90 -9.24 9.90
C ARG A 141 0.27 -10.13 10.95
N LEU A 142 -0.70 -10.95 10.51
CA LEU A 142 -1.51 -11.80 11.37
C LEU A 142 -2.17 -12.89 10.52
N ALA A 143 -2.02 -14.15 10.89
CA ALA A 143 -2.72 -15.24 10.22
C ALA A 143 -3.27 -16.26 11.22
N PHE A 144 -4.43 -16.83 10.90
CA PHE A 144 -5.11 -17.86 11.68
C PHE A 144 -5.58 -18.98 10.77
N VAL A 145 -5.38 -20.23 11.18
CA VAL A 145 -5.86 -21.42 10.46
C VAL A 145 -6.72 -22.30 11.36
N ARG A 146 -7.77 -22.91 10.80
CA ARG A 146 -8.58 -23.95 11.43
C ARG A 146 -9.30 -24.77 10.36
N GLU A 147 -9.09 -26.09 10.35
CA GLU A 147 -9.87 -27.10 9.60
C GLU A 147 -10.16 -26.78 8.12
N ASP A 148 -11.18 -25.96 7.83
CA ASP A 148 -11.68 -25.58 6.50
C ASP A 148 -11.50 -24.07 6.16
N MET A 149 -10.90 -23.30 7.07
CA MET A 149 -10.75 -21.85 7.00
C MET A 149 -9.32 -21.36 7.33
N GLN A 150 -8.85 -20.37 6.58
CA GLN A 150 -7.67 -19.58 6.93
C GLN A 150 -7.93 -18.08 6.71
N VAL A 151 -7.44 -17.25 7.62
CA VAL A 151 -7.55 -15.78 7.58
C VAL A 151 -6.14 -15.21 7.61
N ILE A 152 -5.79 -14.30 6.71
CA ILE A 152 -4.51 -13.60 6.66
C ILE A 152 -4.75 -12.11 6.50
N ALA A 153 -4.25 -11.30 7.43
CA ALA A 153 -4.01 -9.88 7.22
C ALA A 153 -2.61 -9.73 6.60
N TRP A 154 -2.57 -9.53 5.29
CA TRP A 154 -1.34 -9.30 4.54
C TRP A 154 -1.09 -7.81 4.36
N ASP A 155 0.18 -7.45 4.46
CA ASP A 155 0.70 -6.09 4.38
C ASP A 155 2.21 -6.19 4.23
N ASP A 156 2.69 -5.77 3.07
CA ASP A 156 4.07 -5.30 2.86
C ASP A 156 3.97 -3.93 2.19
N ASP A 157 3.26 -3.82 1.05
CA ASP A 157 2.99 -2.54 0.38
C ASP A 157 1.50 -2.27 0.05
N ALA A 158 0.62 -3.27 0.16
CA ALA A 158 -0.80 -3.16 -0.20
C ALA A 158 -1.71 -3.88 0.83
N PRO A 159 -2.38 -3.15 1.74
CA PRO A 159 -3.11 -3.76 2.85
C PRO A 159 -4.34 -4.56 2.39
N CYS A 160 -4.29 -5.89 2.52
CA CYS A 160 -5.37 -6.81 2.18
C CYS A 160 -5.67 -7.82 3.30
N LEU A 161 -6.96 -8.02 3.59
CA LEU A 161 -7.43 -9.20 4.31
C LEU A 161 -7.82 -10.28 3.29
N VAL A 162 -7.16 -11.43 3.35
CA VAL A 162 -7.47 -12.62 2.54
C VAL A 162 -8.12 -13.66 3.44
N VAL A 163 -9.28 -14.18 3.02
CA VAL A 163 -10.00 -15.23 3.75
C VAL A 163 -10.25 -16.41 2.83
N LEU A 164 -9.67 -17.56 3.19
CA LEU A 164 -9.75 -18.83 2.49
C LEU A 164 -10.79 -19.70 3.20
N THR A 165 -11.76 -20.26 2.46
CA THR A 165 -12.84 -21.09 3.02
C THR A 165 -13.23 -22.25 2.12
N GLY A 166 -13.84 -23.29 2.71
CA GLY A 166 -14.40 -24.43 1.99
C GLY A 166 -13.39 -25.54 1.66
N PHE A 167 -12.17 -25.41 2.19
CA PHE A 167 -11.10 -26.39 2.01
C PHE A 167 -11.39 -27.67 2.79
N GLN A 168 -10.92 -28.81 2.26
CA GLN A 168 -10.98 -30.07 2.99
C GLN A 168 -9.69 -30.29 3.78
N SER A 169 -9.78 -31.07 4.86
CA SER A 169 -8.66 -31.49 5.72
C SER A 169 -7.52 -32.26 5.01
N ARG A 170 -7.62 -32.48 3.69
CA ARG A 170 -6.58 -33.05 2.83
C ARG A 170 -5.68 -32.00 2.15
N LEU A 171 -6.07 -30.73 2.16
CA LEU A 171 -5.26 -29.64 1.61
C LEU A 171 -4.50 -28.97 2.76
N ASP A 172 -3.18 -28.87 2.64
CA ASP A 172 -2.40 -28.04 3.55
C ASP A 172 -2.66 -26.57 3.22
N LEU A 173 -3.55 -25.97 4.00
CA LEU A 173 -3.91 -24.56 3.93
C LEU A 173 -2.68 -23.63 4.05
N LEU A 174 -1.67 -24.01 4.85
CA LEU A 174 -0.46 -23.22 5.02
C LEU A 174 0.43 -23.26 3.79
N GLU A 175 0.60 -24.44 3.19
CA GLU A 175 1.33 -24.60 1.92
C GLU A 175 0.65 -23.79 0.80
N LEU A 176 -0.66 -23.98 0.64
CA LEU A 176 -1.46 -23.27 -0.36
C LEU A 176 -1.39 -21.75 -0.18
N THR A 177 -1.50 -21.26 1.06
CA THR A 177 -1.43 -19.82 1.31
C THR A 177 -0.02 -19.26 1.09
N ARG A 178 1.05 -19.99 1.43
CA ARG A 178 2.42 -19.56 1.14
C ARG A 178 2.67 -19.45 -0.36
N GLU A 179 2.29 -20.47 -1.12
CA GLU A 179 2.40 -20.46 -2.59
C GLU A 179 1.56 -19.33 -3.19
N PHE A 180 0.34 -19.12 -2.68
CA PHE A 180 -0.52 -18.02 -3.11
C PHE A 180 0.12 -16.65 -2.91
N LEU A 181 0.58 -16.35 -1.69
CA LEU A 181 1.20 -15.07 -1.36
C LEU A 181 2.52 -14.85 -2.11
N HIS A 182 3.30 -15.91 -2.36
CA HIS A 182 4.51 -15.83 -3.18
C HIS A 182 4.22 -15.46 -4.65
N GLN A 183 3.06 -15.85 -5.18
CA GLN A 183 2.67 -15.52 -6.57
C GLN A 183 1.82 -14.24 -6.67
N LEU A 184 1.42 -13.63 -5.55
CA LEU A 184 0.59 -12.42 -5.54
C LEU A 184 1.47 -11.16 -5.67
N SER A 185 1.41 -10.50 -6.82
CA SER A 185 2.16 -9.26 -7.07
C SER A 185 1.37 -8.00 -6.69
N LEU A 186 2.07 -6.87 -6.50
CA LEU A 186 1.44 -5.56 -6.29
C LEU A 186 0.61 -5.12 -7.52
N GLU A 187 1.09 -5.47 -8.72
CA GLU A 187 0.36 -5.24 -9.98
C GLU A 187 -0.99 -5.97 -10.02
N SER A 188 -1.14 -7.11 -9.34
CA SER A 188 -2.42 -7.83 -9.24
C SER A 188 -3.46 -7.06 -8.40
N LEU A 189 -3.01 -6.22 -7.47
CA LEU A 189 -3.84 -5.47 -6.52
C LEU A 189 -4.27 -4.11 -7.08
N GLY A 190 -3.52 -3.57 -8.04
CA GLY A 190 -3.80 -2.28 -8.67
C GLY A 190 -3.10 -1.08 -8.05
N SER A 191 -1.96 -1.30 -7.39
CA SER A 191 -0.94 -0.26 -7.26
C SER A 191 -0.28 -0.08 -8.64
N ASP A 192 -0.42 1.12 -9.22
CA ASP A 192 0.40 1.64 -10.33
C ASP A 192 1.64 2.35 -9.73
#